data_AF-A0A655QEN0-F1
#
_entry.id   AF-A0A655QEN0-F1
#
_cell.length_a   1.000
_cell.length_b   1.000
_cell.length_c   1.000
_cell.angle_alpha   90.00
_cell.angle_beta   90.00
_cell.angle_gamma   90.00
#
_symmetry.space_group_name_H-M   'P 1'
#
loop_
_entity.id
_entity.type
_entity.pdbx_description
1 polymer ?
#
loop_
_entity_poly.entity_id
_entity_poly.type
_entity_poly.pdbx_seq_one_letter_code
_entity_poly.pdbx_strand_id
1 'polypeptide(L)'
;MIVHLGSAEQLSEWATDIAPEAYQLAEAFWPGPLTLLLPKAKQVSPVVTGGLESVGIRVPAHPVLLDILKTHRLAVAAPSANPYKKLSPTSAQQVLDGLNGRLAAVLDGGECQHGLESTIVDLTSKPFRVLRAGPITASELSAVLGQEVLQPQVHQVAVPGNVDSHYQPKTRLRVIDDLARELATQSDELRIALLNLSALQASEQRLLKPMPQEAKAYGQALYRSLAEVDKWGVDEIWLERPPQGEAWLAVHDRLRRAAS
;
A
#
# COMPACT_ATOMS: atom_id res chain seq x y z
N MET A 1 7.10 -10.41 6.81
CA MET A 1 6.11 -9.46 7.35
C MET A 1 6.80 -8.15 7.71
N ILE A 2 6.06 -7.08 8.01
CA ILE A 2 6.62 -5.82 8.54
C ILE A 2 6.38 -5.78 10.06
N VAL A 3 7.42 -5.47 10.82
CA VAL A 3 7.37 -5.29 12.27
C VAL A 3 7.02 -3.84 12.60
N HIS A 4 6.01 -3.66 13.43
CA HIS A 4 5.52 -2.36 13.89
C HIS A 4 6.03 -2.13 15.32
N LEU A 5 6.74 -1.01 15.53
CA LEU A 5 7.33 -0.62 16.81
C LEU A 5 6.66 0.65 17.36
N GLY A 6 6.81 0.90 18.65
CA GLY A 6 6.34 2.12 19.30
C GLY A 6 7.26 3.33 19.09
N SER A 7 8.55 3.08 18.86
CA SER A 7 9.57 4.12 18.66
C SER A 7 10.79 3.60 17.92
N ALA A 8 11.56 4.51 17.32
CA ALA A 8 12.86 4.20 16.68
C ALA A 8 13.89 3.63 17.67
N GLU A 9 13.78 3.90 18.97
CA GLU A 9 14.67 3.37 20.02
C GLU A 9 14.70 1.83 20.07
N GLN A 10 13.63 1.17 19.59
CA GLN A 10 13.54 -0.29 19.54
C GLN A 10 14.23 -0.89 18.30
N LEU A 11 14.80 -0.07 17.40
CA LEU A 11 15.41 -0.56 16.16
C LEU A 11 16.52 -1.59 16.40
N SER A 12 17.40 -1.32 17.38
CA SER A 12 18.54 -2.20 17.70
C SER A 12 18.12 -3.55 18.31
N GLU A 13 16.87 -3.68 18.77
CA GLU A 13 16.31 -4.95 19.23
C GLU A 13 15.94 -5.88 18.05
N TRP A 14 15.79 -5.31 16.84
CA TRP A 14 15.29 -6.02 15.64
C TRP A 14 16.27 -6.04 14.48
N ALA A 15 17.18 -5.06 14.39
CA ALA A 15 18.13 -4.93 13.30
C ALA A 15 19.58 -4.84 13.81
N THR A 16 20.51 -5.23 12.94
CA THR A 16 21.96 -5.08 13.13
C THR A 16 22.53 -4.18 12.03
N ASP A 17 23.75 -3.68 12.23
CA ASP A 17 24.49 -2.88 11.24
C ASP A 17 23.66 -1.69 10.71
N ILE A 18 22.94 -1.03 11.62
CA ILE A 18 21.99 0.04 11.28
C ILE A 18 22.77 1.29 10.88
N ALA A 19 22.71 1.63 9.60
CA ALA A 19 23.36 2.83 9.07
C ALA A 19 22.73 4.13 9.63
N PRO A 20 23.49 5.23 9.76
CA PRO A 20 22.96 6.53 10.20
C PRO A 20 21.77 7.02 9.39
N GLU A 21 21.74 6.72 8.09
CA GLU A 21 20.64 7.07 7.18
C GLU A 21 19.30 6.45 7.59
N ALA A 22 19.31 5.29 8.26
CA ALA A 22 18.09 4.70 8.81
C ALA A 22 17.48 5.58 9.91
N TYR A 23 18.32 6.16 10.77
CA TYR A 23 17.86 7.07 11.82
C TYR A 23 17.42 8.41 11.27
N GLN A 24 18.10 8.96 10.26
CA GLN A 24 17.68 10.20 9.59
C GLN A 24 16.29 10.06 8.96
N LEU A 25 16.04 8.95 8.25
CA LEU A 25 14.73 8.67 7.67
C LEU A 25 13.67 8.39 8.73
N ALA A 26 14.03 7.70 9.82
CA ALA A 26 13.13 7.50 10.95
C ALA A 26 12.75 8.84 11.59
N GLU A 27 13.70 9.74 11.83
CA GLU A 27 13.42 11.07 12.39
C GLU A 27 12.51 11.91 11.49
N ALA A 28 12.72 11.85 10.18
CA ALA A 28 11.93 12.62 9.22
C ALA A 28 10.52 12.07 8.97
N PHE A 29 10.36 10.74 8.95
CA PHE A 29 9.15 10.09 8.46
C PHE A 29 8.45 9.19 9.48
N TRP A 30 8.98 9.02 10.70
CA TRP A 30 8.31 8.30 11.77
C TRP A 30 7.83 9.21 12.91
N PRO A 31 6.64 8.93 13.49
CA PRO A 31 5.65 7.94 13.06
C PRO A 31 5.08 8.26 11.68
N GLY A 32 4.93 7.26 10.80
CA GLY A 32 4.46 7.53 9.44
C GLY A 32 4.50 6.34 8.47
N PRO A 33 4.20 6.58 7.18
CA PRO A 33 4.04 5.55 6.17
C PRO A 33 5.35 5.11 5.52
N LEU A 34 6.47 5.12 6.25
CA LEU A 34 7.77 4.62 5.80
C LEU A 34 8.11 3.30 6.48
N THR A 35 8.67 2.35 5.74
CA THR A 35 9.21 1.09 6.25
C THR A 35 10.66 0.98 5.82
N LEU A 36 11.54 0.72 6.78
CA LEU A 36 12.96 0.49 6.55
C LEU A 36 13.21 -1.01 6.44
N LEU A 37 13.84 -1.46 5.36
CA LEU A 37 14.38 -2.81 5.26
C LEU A 37 15.84 -2.77 5.72
N LEU A 38 16.13 -3.51 6.79
CA LEU A 38 17.42 -3.52 7.48
C LEU A 38 17.94 -4.95 7.66
N PRO A 39 19.25 -5.17 7.84
CA PRO A 39 19.78 -6.47 8.24
C PRO A 39 19.15 -6.92 9.57
N LYS A 40 18.65 -8.16 9.66
CA LYS A 40 17.95 -8.63 10.86
C LYS A 40 18.93 -8.94 11.99
N ALA A 41 18.53 -8.65 13.22
CA ALA A 41 19.25 -9.14 14.39
C ALA A 41 19.09 -10.67 14.53
N LYS A 42 20.06 -11.33 15.17
CA LYS A 42 20.12 -12.81 15.24
C LYS A 42 18.90 -13.44 15.91
N GLN A 43 18.31 -12.76 16.88
CA GLN A 43 17.15 -13.22 17.64
C GLN A 43 15.83 -13.12 16.87
N VAL A 44 15.79 -12.44 15.72
CA VAL A 44 14.56 -12.26 14.95
C VAL A 44 14.13 -13.60 14.36
N SER A 45 12.91 -14.03 14.69
CA SER A 45 12.35 -15.29 14.22
C SER A 45 12.25 -15.33 12.68
N PRO A 46 12.68 -16.42 12.03
CA PRO A 46 12.49 -16.63 10.59
C PRO A 46 11.03 -16.58 10.15
N VAL A 47 10.07 -16.84 11.04
CA VAL A 47 8.63 -16.71 10.75
C VAL A 47 8.27 -15.26 10.39
N VAL A 48 8.94 -14.28 11.02
CA VAL A 48 8.72 -12.86 10.73
C VAL A 48 9.31 -12.48 9.37
N THR A 49 10.51 -12.96 9.07
CA THR A 49 11.27 -12.55 7.87
C THR A 49 11.01 -13.43 6.64
N GLY A 50 10.30 -14.55 6.81
CA GLY A 50 10.17 -15.55 5.75
C GLY A 50 11.49 -16.27 5.45
N GLY A 51 12.38 -16.37 6.45
CA GLY A 51 13.71 -16.96 6.30
C GLY A 51 14.77 -16.03 5.69
N LEU A 52 14.45 -14.77 5.40
CA LEU A 52 15.40 -13.79 4.87
C LEU A 52 16.31 -13.23 5.97
N GLU A 53 17.50 -12.74 5.57
CA GLU A 53 18.47 -12.05 6.44
C GLU A 53 18.16 -10.56 6.67
N SER A 54 17.02 -10.10 6.18
CA SER A 54 16.53 -8.74 6.39
C SER A 54 15.17 -8.72 7.08
N VAL A 55 14.88 -7.60 7.74
CA VAL A 55 13.62 -7.34 8.43
C VAL A 55 13.07 -5.98 8.01
N GLY A 56 11.78 -5.94 7.69
CA GLY A 56 11.07 -4.69 7.43
C GLY A 56 10.52 -4.13 8.74
N ILE A 57 10.86 -2.89 9.08
CA ILE A 57 10.48 -2.25 10.35
C ILE A 57 9.78 -0.91 10.06
N ARG A 58 8.74 -0.58 10.84
CA ARG A 58 8.14 0.76 10.85
C ARG A 58 7.60 1.19 12.22
N VAL A 59 7.45 2.50 12.41
CA VAL A 59 6.66 3.08 13.49
C VAL A 59 5.39 3.72 12.88
N PRO A 60 4.18 3.16 13.13
CA PRO A 60 2.97 3.61 12.47
C PRO A 60 2.41 4.92 13.04
N ALA A 61 1.89 5.81 12.17
CA ALA A 61 1.24 7.07 12.57
C ALA A 61 -0.26 6.94 12.93
N HIS A 62 -0.70 5.78 13.42
CA HIS A 62 -2.07 5.62 13.88
C HIS A 62 -2.10 5.81 15.40
N PRO A 63 -2.83 6.80 15.96
CA PRO A 63 -2.71 7.19 17.36
C PRO A 63 -2.99 6.03 18.32
N VAL A 64 -4.07 5.27 18.09
CA VAL A 64 -4.44 4.14 18.96
C VAL A 64 -3.40 3.01 18.92
N LEU A 65 -2.96 2.58 17.74
CA LEU A 65 -1.95 1.53 17.60
C LEU A 65 -0.60 1.98 18.18
N LEU A 66 -0.21 3.23 17.92
CA LEU A 66 1.04 3.78 18.42
C LEU A 66 1.05 3.86 19.95
N ASP A 67 -0.07 4.25 20.56
CA ASP A 67 -0.22 4.27 22.02
C ASP A 67 -0.08 2.86 22.63
N ILE A 68 -0.73 1.85 22.05
CA ILE A 68 -0.60 0.44 22.48
C ILE A 68 0.87 -0.02 22.38
N LEU A 69 1.52 0.24 21.25
CA LEU A 69 2.90 -0.17 21.01
C LEU A 69 3.87 0.51 21.99
N LYS A 70 3.68 1.81 22.28
CA LYS A 70 4.51 2.57 23.21
C LYS A 70 4.29 2.14 24.66
N THR A 71 3.04 2.16 25.11
CA THR A 71 2.66 1.88 26.50
C THR A 71 3.13 0.49 26.96
N HIS A 72 3.09 -0.48 26.06
CA HIS A 72 3.48 -1.85 26.36
C HIS A 72 4.85 -2.26 25.81
N ARG A 73 5.59 -1.32 25.18
CA ARG A 73 6.87 -1.57 24.48
C ARG A 73 6.78 -2.80 23.55
N LEU A 74 5.65 -2.95 22.86
CA LEU A 74 5.36 -4.10 22.01
C LEU A 74 5.98 -3.93 20.62
N ALA A 75 6.18 -5.07 19.97
CA ALA A 75 6.52 -5.16 18.57
C ALA A 75 5.54 -6.12 17.89
N VAL A 76 4.86 -5.65 16.84
CA VAL A 76 3.81 -6.41 16.17
C VAL A 76 4.19 -6.65 14.72
N ALA A 77 4.47 -7.91 14.37
CA ALA A 77 4.59 -8.32 12.98
C ALA A 77 3.19 -8.41 12.35
N ALA A 78 2.90 -7.57 11.36
CA ALA A 78 1.59 -7.54 10.73
C ALA A 78 1.70 -7.35 9.20
N PRO A 79 1.07 -8.22 8.39
CA PRO A 79 0.73 -7.92 7.00
C PRO A 79 -0.55 -7.08 6.93
N SER A 80 -1.06 -6.83 5.72
CA SER A 80 -2.40 -6.27 5.54
C SER A 80 -3.48 -7.26 6.03
N ALA A 81 -4.54 -6.75 6.67
CA ALA A 81 -5.56 -7.57 7.34
C ALA A 81 -6.65 -8.09 6.39
N ASN A 82 -6.25 -8.71 5.28
CA ASN A 82 -7.13 -9.29 4.27
C ASN A 82 -6.81 -10.77 4.01
N PRO A 83 -7.78 -11.53 3.47
CA PRO A 83 -7.47 -12.80 2.82
C PRO A 83 -6.43 -12.59 1.71
N TYR A 84 -5.56 -13.60 1.55
CA TYR A 84 -4.48 -13.57 0.56
C TYR A 84 -5.00 -13.16 -0.85
N LYS A 85 -4.25 -12.27 -1.52
CA LYS A 85 -4.54 -11.67 -2.84
C LYS A 85 -5.75 -10.73 -2.95
N LYS A 86 -6.57 -10.59 -1.90
CA LYS A 86 -7.70 -9.64 -1.91
C LYS A 86 -7.23 -8.21 -1.69
N LEU A 87 -8.12 -7.25 -1.95
CA LEU A 87 -7.92 -5.83 -1.64
C LEU A 87 -7.50 -5.65 -0.18
N SER A 88 -6.54 -4.77 0.06
CA SER A 88 -6.17 -4.38 1.41
C SER A 88 -7.34 -3.62 2.05
N PRO A 89 -7.65 -3.88 3.33
CA PRO A 89 -8.72 -3.18 4.00
C PRO A 89 -8.26 -1.77 4.40
N THR A 90 -9.14 -0.79 4.23
CA THR A 90 -8.97 0.59 4.67
C THR A 90 -9.93 0.96 5.81
N SER A 91 -10.74 0.01 6.29
CA SER A 91 -11.63 0.18 7.45
C SER A 91 -11.81 -1.12 8.24
N ALA A 92 -12.24 -1.00 9.50
CA ALA A 92 -12.54 -2.16 10.34
C ALA A 92 -13.66 -3.03 9.77
N GLN A 93 -14.68 -2.41 9.15
CA GLN A 93 -15.76 -3.14 8.49
C GLN A 93 -15.23 -4.02 7.34
N GLN A 94 -14.27 -3.52 6.55
CA GLN A 94 -13.66 -4.32 5.48
C GLN A 94 -12.81 -5.48 6.02
N VAL A 95 -12.18 -5.31 7.19
CA VAL A 95 -11.50 -6.42 7.89
C VAL A 95 -12.52 -7.49 8.29
N LEU A 96 -13.65 -7.09 8.89
CA LEU A 96 -14.71 -8.01 9.28
C LEU A 96 -15.33 -8.71 8.06
N ASP A 97 -15.62 -7.98 6.99
CA ASP A 97 -16.16 -8.56 5.74
C ASP A 97 -15.27 -9.69 5.19
N GLY A 98 -13.94 -9.61 5.38
CA GLY A 98 -12.97 -10.59 4.88
C GLY A 98 -12.54 -11.68 5.87
N LEU A 99 -12.49 -11.37 7.17
CA LEU A 99 -11.84 -12.20 8.19
C LEU A 99 -12.71 -12.49 9.43
N ASN A 100 -14.01 -12.17 9.40
CA ASN A 100 -14.91 -12.46 10.52
C ASN A 100 -14.85 -13.95 10.93
N GLY A 101 -14.82 -14.20 12.24
CA GLY A 101 -14.67 -15.54 12.82
C GLY A 101 -13.27 -16.16 12.69
N ARG A 102 -12.29 -15.47 12.11
CA ARG A 102 -10.88 -15.93 11.98
C ARG A 102 -9.89 -15.14 12.83
N LEU A 103 -10.35 -14.05 13.44
CA LEU A 103 -9.54 -13.14 14.26
C LEU A 103 -10.07 -13.16 15.70
N ALA A 104 -9.17 -13.06 16.66
CA ALA A 104 -9.55 -12.93 18.07
C ALA A 104 -10.20 -11.57 18.37
N ALA A 105 -9.78 -10.51 17.67
CA ALA A 105 -10.30 -9.16 17.84
C ALA A 105 -10.05 -8.31 16.58
N VAL A 106 -10.83 -7.23 16.44
CA VAL A 106 -10.60 -6.13 15.49
C VAL A 106 -10.64 -4.83 16.28
N LEU A 107 -9.61 -4.00 16.11
CA LEU A 107 -9.56 -2.66 16.67
C LEU A 107 -10.07 -1.67 15.63
N ASP A 108 -11.21 -1.02 15.91
CA ASP A 108 -11.74 0.01 15.04
C ASP A 108 -11.12 1.38 15.35
N GLY A 109 -10.26 1.84 14.45
CA GLY A 109 -9.62 3.16 14.49
C GLY A 109 -10.19 4.13 13.44
N GLY A 110 -11.29 3.79 12.80
CA GLY A 110 -11.83 4.50 11.65
C GLY A 110 -11.11 4.18 10.34
N GLU A 111 -11.27 5.09 9.38
CA GLU A 111 -10.73 4.93 8.04
C GLU A 111 -9.21 5.21 7.97
N CYS A 112 -8.49 4.43 7.17
CA CYS A 112 -7.06 4.63 6.92
C CYS A 112 -6.78 5.98 6.24
N GLN A 113 -5.92 6.80 6.84
CA GLN A 113 -5.59 8.14 6.34
C GLN A 113 -4.81 8.17 5.02
N HIS A 114 -4.08 7.12 4.66
CA HIS A 114 -3.30 7.07 3.41
C HIS A 114 -3.92 6.18 2.33
N GLY A 115 -4.78 5.23 2.70
CA GLY A 115 -5.40 4.23 1.82
C GLY A 115 -4.47 3.24 1.12
N LEU A 116 -3.17 3.53 1.00
CA LEU A 116 -2.15 2.64 0.47
C LEU A 116 -1.15 2.19 1.56
N GLU A 117 -0.48 1.07 1.31
CA GLU A 117 0.59 0.56 2.17
C GLU A 117 1.83 1.46 2.14
N SER A 118 2.67 1.33 3.18
CA SER A 118 3.90 2.12 3.34
C SER A 118 4.87 1.99 2.17
N THR A 119 5.64 3.05 1.94
CA THR A 119 6.87 2.99 1.14
C THR A 119 7.87 2.06 1.83
N ILE A 120 8.51 1.16 1.08
CA ILE A 120 9.58 0.31 1.60
C ILE A 120 10.89 0.77 0.97
N VAL A 121 11.86 1.19 1.79
CA VAL A 121 13.22 1.54 1.35
C VAL A 121 14.21 0.48 1.81
N ASP A 122 15.07 0.05 0.89
CA ASP A 122 16.18 -0.85 1.15
C ASP A 122 17.39 -0.08 1.65
N LEU A 123 17.75 -0.32 2.90
CA LEU A 123 18.95 0.23 3.54
C LEU A 123 19.99 -0.85 3.84
N THR A 124 19.83 -2.07 3.29
CA THR A 124 20.77 -3.17 3.51
C THR A 124 22.06 -3.04 2.69
N SER A 125 22.02 -2.25 1.61
CA SER A 125 23.17 -2.01 0.73
C SER A 125 23.02 -0.68 0.00
N LYS A 126 24.14 -0.03 -0.35
CA LYS A 126 24.15 1.14 -1.24
C LYS A 126 24.25 0.72 -2.73
N PRO A 127 23.71 1.50 -3.67
CA PRO A 127 22.85 2.68 -3.46
C PRO A 127 21.50 2.27 -2.86
N PHE A 128 20.95 3.13 -1.99
CA PHE A 128 19.64 2.90 -1.39
C PHE A 128 18.56 2.96 -2.46
N ARG A 129 17.48 2.20 -2.26
CA ARG A 129 16.43 2.07 -3.27
C ARG A 129 15.06 1.84 -2.65
N VAL A 130 14.02 2.33 -3.31
CA VAL A 130 12.64 1.99 -2.97
C VAL A 130 12.28 0.63 -3.57
N LEU A 131 11.86 -0.30 -2.72
CA LEU A 131 11.37 -1.65 -3.10
C LEU A 131 9.85 -1.73 -3.18
N ARG A 132 9.15 -0.75 -2.62
CA ARG A 132 7.70 -0.65 -2.81
C ARG A 132 7.31 0.81 -2.75
N ALA A 133 6.75 1.30 -3.84
CA ALA A 133 6.20 2.64 -3.88
C ALA A 133 5.01 2.75 -2.91
N GLY A 134 4.96 3.87 -2.18
CA GLY A 134 3.94 4.21 -1.21
C GLY A 134 3.84 5.73 -1.07
N PRO A 135 3.30 6.24 0.04
CA PRO A 135 3.08 7.68 0.22
C PRO A 135 4.33 8.56 0.26
N ILE A 136 5.51 8.00 0.54
CA ILE A 136 6.79 8.72 0.53
C ILE A 136 7.55 8.39 -0.75
N THR A 137 7.99 9.41 -1.49
CA THR A 137 8.66 9.26 -2.79
C THR A 137 10.17 9.09 -2.67
N ALA A 138 10.84 8.63 -3.74
CA ALA A 138 12.29 8.51 -3.78
C ALA A 138 12.97 9.88 -3.72
N SER A 139 12.38 10.90 -4.34
CA SER A 139 12.85 12.29 -4.23
C SER A 139 12.78 12.83 -2.80
N GLU A 140 11.69 12.56 -2.06
CA GLU A 140 11.56 12.96 -0.65
C GLU A 140 12.63 12.27 0.22
N LEU A 141 12.86 10.97 0.01
CA LEU A 141 13.92 10.23 0.71
C LEU A 141 15.31 10.79 0.37
N SER A 142 15.56 11.11 -0.90
CA SER A 142 16.84 11.65 -1.36
C SER A 142 17.14 13.02 -0.77
N ALA A 143 16.11 13.88 -0.66
CA ALA A 143 16.22 15.20 -0.06
C ALA A 143 16.64 15.13 1.42
N VAL A 144 16.09 14.18 2.18
CA VAL A 144 16.46 13.97 3.59
C VAL A 144 17.89 13.43 3.71
N LEU A 145 18.28 12.49 2.85
CA LEU A 145 19.59 11.84 2.95
C LEU A 145 20.74 12.64 2.33
N GLY A 146 20.45 13.67 1.53
CA GLY A 146 21.46 14.39 0.75
C GLY A 146 22.18 13.53 -0.29
N GLN A 147 21.63 12.36 -0.64
CA GLN A 147 22.16 11.43 -1.64
C GLN A 147 21.01 10.77 -2.40
N GLU A 148 21.29 10.30 -3.61
CA GLU A 148 20.25 9.69 -4.46
C GLU A 148 19.72 8.38 -3.86
N VAL A 149 18.39 8.27 -3.81
CA VAL A 149 17.65 7.03 -3.56
C VAL A 149 17.02 6.58 -4.88
N LEU A 150 17.35 5.38 -5.32
CA LEU A 150 16.87 4.86 -6.59
C LEU A 150 15.42 4.38 -6.51
N GLN A 151 14.70 4.46 -7.62
CA GLN A 151 13.35 3.92 -7.78
C GLN A 151 13.32 2.93 -8.95
N PRO A 152 13.88 1.71 -8.78
CA PRO A 152 13.89 0.72 -9.85
C PRO A 152 12.46 0.31 -10.23
N GLN A 153 12.19 0.14 -11.54
CA GLN A 153 10.89 -0.34 -12.00
C GLN A 153 10.66 -1.82 -11.67
N VAL A 154 11.74 -2.61 -11.60
CA VAL A 154 11.73 -4.05 -11.31
C VAL A 154 12.89 -4.38 -10.37
N HIS A 155 12.64 -5.22 -9.37
CA HIS A 155 13.67 -5.80 -8.51
C HIS A 155 13.25 -7.20 -8.01
N GLN A 156 14.23 -8.00 -7.60
CA GLN A 156 14.01 -9.37 -7.10
C GLN A 156 13.95 -9.46 -5.57
N VAL A 157 14.13 -8.34 -4.86
CA VAL A 157 14.08 -8.33 -3.39
C VAL A 157 12.67 -8.71 -2.92
N ALA A 158 12.60 -9.77 -2.11
CA ALA A 158 11.35 -10.24 -1.53
C ALA A 158 10.90 -9.30 -0.40
N VAL A 159 9.84 -8.54 -0.65
CA VAL A 159 9.18 -7.67 0.33
C VAL A 159 7.66 -7.82 0.24
N PRO A 160 6.91 -7.58 1.33
CA PRO A 160 5.45 -7.67 1.29
C PRO A 160 4.84 -6.80 0.19
N GLY A 161 3.92 -7.39 -0.58
CA GLY A 161 3.29 -6.73 -1.72
C GLY A 161 4.07 -6.84 -3.04
N ASN A 162 5.25 -7.47 -3.06
CA ASN A 162 6.01 -7.71 -4.30
C ASN A 162 5.64 -9.04 -4.99
N VAL A 163 4.35 -9.34 -5.11
CA VAL A 163 3.83 -10.49 -5.90
C VAL A 163 3.03 -9.98 -7.09
N ASP A 164 3.08 -10.71 -8.20
CA ASP A 164 2.51 -10.25 -9.48
C ASP A 164 0.99 -10.06 -9.38
N SER A 165 0.25 -11.06 -8.89
CA SER A 165 -1.20 -11.02 -8.68
C SER A 165 -1.54 -10.68 -7.23
N HIS A 166 -2.01 -9.45 -6.99
CA HIS A 166 -2.40 -8.97 -5.66
C HIS A 166 -3.37 -7.78 -5.73
N TYR A 167 -4.16 -7.54 -4.67
CA TYR A 167 -5.12 -6.44 -4.60
C TYR A 167 -6.27 -6.53 -5.62
N GLN A 168 -6.71 -7.75 -5.94
CA GLN A 168 -7.76 -7.95 -6.94
C GLN A 168 -9.17 -7.79 -6.31
N PRO A 169 -10.05 -6.95 -6.88
CA PRO A 169 -11.48 -7.01 -6.60
C PRO A 169 -12.08 -8.36 -7.03
N LYS A 170 -13.34 -8.64 -6.68
CA LYS A 170 -14.03 -9.85 -7.15
C LYS A 170 -14.46 -9.69 -8.61
N THR A 171 -14.98 -8.52 -8.96
CA THR A 171 -15.32 -8.14 -10.33
C THR A 171 -14.04 -7.83 -11.11
N ARG A 172 -14.02 -8.21 -12.40
CA ARG A 172 -12.86 -8.02 -13.27
C ARG A 172 -12.51 -6.53 -13.42
N LEU A 173 -11.28 -6.17 -13.07
CA LEU A 173 -10.74 -4.82 -13.22
C LEU A 173 -9.97 -4.67 -14.55
N ARG A 174 -10.23 -3.58 -15.27
CA ARG A 174 -9.45 -3.14 -16.44
C ARG A 174 -8.97 -1.71 -16.23
N VAL A 175 -7.71 -1.45 -16.56
CA VAL A 175 -7.15 -0.09 -16.57
C VAL A 175 -7.13 0.41 -18.01
N ILE A 176 -7.85 1.49 -18.29
CA ILE A 176 -8.13 2.00 -19.64
C ILE A 176 -7.43 3.34 -19.84
N ASP A 177 -6.66 3.47 -20.92
CA ASP A 177 -5.94 4.72 -21.25
C ASP A 177 -6.88 5.83 -21.72
N ASP A 178 -7.82 5.52 -22.62
CA ASP A 178 -8.81 6.46 -23.15
C ASP A 178 -10.21 5.89 -22.93
N LEU A 179 -10.80 6.26 -21.79
CA LEU A 179 -12.08 5.71 -21.36
C LEU A 179 -13.23 6.11 -22.30
N ALA A 180 -13.20 7.33 -22.84
CA ALA A 180 -14.22 7.82 -23.77
C ALA A 180 -14.20 7.03 -25.10
N ARG A 181 -13.00 6.78 -25.64
CA ARG A 181 -12.84 5.99 -26.86
C ARG A 181 -13.27 4.54 -26.67
N GLU A 182 -12.86 3.91 -25.57
CA GLU A 182 -13.23 2.52 -25.29
C GLU A 182 -14.75 2.37 -25.18
N LEU A 183 -15.40 3.29 -24.44
CA LEU A 183 -16.86 3.32 -24.28
C LEU A 183 -17.62 3.59 -25.58
N ALA A 184 -17.02 4.28 -26.55
CA ALA A 184 -17.64 4.52 -27.86
C ALA A 184 -17.72 3.24 -28.72
N THR A 185 -16.85 2.27 -28.47
CA THR A 185 -16.81 0.98 -29.19
C THR A 185 -17.44 -0.18 -28.43
N GLN A 186 -17.86 0.06 -27.20
CA GLN A 186 -18.41 -0.94 -26.30
C GLN A 186 -19.91 -1.15 -26.59
N SER A 187 -20.37 -2.40 -26.56
CA SER A 187 -21.80 -2.76 -26.70
C SER A 187 -22.55 -2.64 -25.38
N ASP A 188 -23.75 -2.05 -25.34
CA ASP A 188 -24.50 -1.85 -24.09
C ASP A 188 -25.04 -3.14 -23.40
N GLU A 189 -24.43 -4.31 -23.66
CA GLU A 189 -24.72 -5.60 -23.04
C GLU A 189 -24.10 -5.76 -21.64
N LEU A 190 -23.01 -5.03 -21.34
CA LEU A 190 -22.33 -5.11 -20.05
C LEU A 190 -22.68 -3.92 -19.17
N ARG A 191 -22.94 -4.18 -17.89
CA ARG A 191 -23.03 -3.16 -16.85
C ARG A 191 -21.65 -2.91 -16.28
N ILE A 192 -21.14 -1.69 -16.41
CA ILE A 192 -19.76 -1.33 -16.11
C ILE A 192 -19.73 -0.25 -15.02
N ALA A 193 -18.88 -0.44 -14.00
CA ALA A 193 -18.50 0.63 -13.09
C ALA A 193 -17.26 1.37 -13.62
N LEU A 194 -17.35 2.69 -13.72
CA LEU A 194 -16.32 3.57 -14.26
C LEU A 194 -15.68 4.37 -13.14
N LEU A 195 -14.45 4.02 -12.75
CA LEU A 195 -13.61 4.84 -11.87
C LEU A 195 -12.94 5.92 -12.71
N ASN A 196 -13.56 7.10 -12.75
CA ASN A 196 -13.23 8.15 -13.72
C ASN A 196 -12.54 9.36 -13.07
N LEU A 197 -11.52 9.88 -13.75
CA LEU A 197 -10.91 11.19 -13.51
C LEU A 197 -11.56 12.24 -14.43
N SER A 198 -11.81 11.89 -15.68
CA SER A 198 -12.47 12.75 -16.65
C SER A 198 -13.97 12.83 -16.40
N ALA A 199 -14.60 13.93 -16.80
CA ALA A 199 -16.05 14.07 -16.74
C ALA A 199 -16.70 13.15 -17.78
N LEU A 200 -17.57 12.24 -17.32
CA LEU A 200 -18.30 11.28 -18.15
C LEU A 200 -19.80 11.39 -17.89
N GLN A 201 -20.60 10.83 -18.81
CA GLN A 201 -22.04 10.73 -18.66
C GLN A 201 -22.43 9.34 -18.15
N ALA A 202 -23.27 9.30 -17.12
CA ALA A 202 -23.81 8.06 -16.57
C ALA A 202 -24.95 7.52 -17.44
N SER A 203 -25.15 6.21 -17.40
CA SER A 203 -26.33 5.53 -17.97
C SER A 203 -26.72 4.33 -17.10
N GLU A 204 -27.79 3.62 -17.46
CA GLU A 204 -28.19 2.39 -16.74
C GLU A 204 -27.10 1.31 -16.77
N GLN A 205 -26.32 1.27 -17.85
CA GLN A 205 -25.19 0.36 -18.06
C GLN A 205 -23.86 0.95 -17.57
N ARG A 206 -23.78 2.26 -17.31
CA ARG A 206 -22.51 2.96 -17.01
C ARG A 206 -22.63 3.71 -15.69
N LEU A 207 -22.16 3.08 -14.61
CA LEU A 207 -22.19 3.64 -13.27
C LEU A 207 -20.90 4.39 -12.99
N LEU A 208 -20.98 5.66 -12.61
CA LEU A 208 -19.80 6.49 -12.39
C LEU A 208 -19.35 6.46 -10.93
N LYS A 209 -18.05 6.32 -10.72
CA LYS A 209 -17.35 6.54 -9.46
C LYS A 209 -16.24 7.57 -9.68
N PRO A 210 -16.54 8.88 -9.52
CA PRO A 210 -15.53 9.92 -9.65
C PRO A 210 -14.37 9.71 -8.68
N MET A 211 -13.15 9.77 -9.19
CA MET A 211 -11.92 9.61 -8.43
C MET A 211 -11.22 10.96 -8.23
N PRO A 212 -10.47 11.16 -7.12
CA PRO A 212 -9.75 12.40 -6.87
C PRO A 212 -8.67 12.71 -7.92
N GLN A 213 -8.49 13.98 -8.27
CA GLN A 213 -7.48 14.39 -9.27
C GLN A 213 -6.03 14.36 -8.74
N GLU A 214 -5.86 14.42 -7.42
CA GLU A 214 -4.54 14.47 -6.79
C GLU A 214 -4.09 13.07 -6.35
N ALA A 215 -2.83 12.72 -6.63
CA ALA A 215 -2.30 11.37 -6.41
C ALA A 215 -2.49 10.86 -4.97
N LYS A 216 -2.26 11.74 -3.97
CA LYS A 216 -2.44 11.41 -2.55
C LYS A 216 -3.89 11.07 -2.22
N ALA A 217 -4.82 11.92 -2.63
CA ALA A 217 -6.26 11.70 -2.42
C ALA A 217 -6.76 10.48 -3.21
N TYR A 218 -6.22 10.26 -4.41
CA TYR A 218 -6.54 9.08 -5.23
C TYR A 218 -6.09 7.79 -4.53
N GLY A 219 -4.85 7.75 -4.03
CA GLY A 219 -4.33 6.61 -3.27
C GLY A 219 -5.16 6.32 -2.01
N GLN A 220 -5.61 7.37 -1.31
CA GLN A 220 -6.53 7.24 -0.17
C GLN A 220 -7.85 6.58 -0.55
N ALA A 221 -8.40 6.94 -1.72
CA ALA A 221 -9.70 6.48 -2.19
C ALA A 221 -9.64 5.12 -2.90
N LEU A 222 -8.50 4.71 -3.47
CA LEU A 222 -8.41 3.61 -4.42
C LEU A 222 -9.07 2.31 -3.94
N TYR A 223 -8.59 1.72 -2.84
CA TYR A 223 -9.14 0.45 -2.35
C TYR A 223 -10.58 0.58 -1.85
N ARG A 224 -10.94 1.73 -1.24
CA ARG A 224 -12.31 2.00 -0.81
C ARG A 224 -13.26 2.04 -2.01
N SER A 225 -12.91 2.79 -3.05
CA SER A 225 -13.68 2.88 -4.27
C SER A 225 -13.80 1.53 -4.97
N LEU A 226 -12.70 0.77 -5.07
CA LEU A 226 -12.74 -0.58 -5.63
C LEU A 226 -13.66 -1.50 -4.83
N ALA A 227 -13.54 -1.54 -3.51
CA ALA A 227 -14.40 -2.36 -2.65
C ALA A 227 -15.88 -1.93 -2.67
N GLU A 228 -16.15 -0.64 -2.89
CA GLU A 228 -17.51 -0.11 -3.03
C GLU A 228 -18.13 -0.55 -4.36
N VAL A 229 -17.43 -0.35 -5.48
CA VAL A 229 -17.96 -0.73 -6.81
C VAL A 229 -18.08 -2.23 -6.98
N ASP A 230 -17.25 -3.03 -6.28
CA ASP A 230 -17.34 -4.49 -6.24
C ASP A 230 -18.69 -4.98 -5.65
N LYS A 231 -19.41 -4.10 -4.94
CA LYS A 231 -20.74 -4.37 -4.37
C LYS A 231 -21.89 -3.89 -5.28
N TRP A 232 -21.60 -3.24 -6.41
CA TRP A 232 -22.63 -2.65 -7.29
C TRP A 232 -23.29 -3.65 -8.25
N GLY A 233 -22.83 -4.91 -8.27
CA GLY A 233 -23.37 -5.94 -9.16
C GLY A 233 -23.10 -5.63 -10.64
N VAL A 234 -21.93 -5.08 -10.94
CA VAL A 234 -21.46 -4.80 -12.31
C VAL A 234 -20.67 -5.98 -12.87
N ASP A 235 -20.68 -6.14 -14.19
CA ASP A 235 -19.95 -7.19 -14.91
C ASP A 235 -18.44 -6.89 -14.96
N GLU A 236 -18.07 -5.63 -15.17
CA GLU A 236 -16.68 -5.17 -15.18
C GLU A 236 -16.49 -3.85 -14.41
N ILE A 237 -15.28 -3.65 -13.90
CA ILE A 237 -14.80 -2.38 -13.36
C ILE A 237 -13.76 -1.83 -14.33
N TRP A 238 -14.01 -0.65 -14.89
CA TRP A 238 -13.06 0.06 -15.72
C TRP A 238 -12.53 1.26 -14.96
N LEU A 239 -11.21 1.33 -14.83
CA LEU A 239 -10.51 2.40 -14.16
C LEU A 239 -9.76 3.22 -15.21
N GLU A 240 -10.05 4.52 -15.26
CA GLU A 240 -9.32 5.45 -16.10
C GLU A 240 -7.87 5.56 -15.62
N ARG A 241 -6.91 5.38 -16.54
CA ARG A 241 -5.50 5.34 -16.20
C ARG A 241 -5.08 6.65 -15.52
N PRO A 242 -4.52 6.57 -14.30
CA PRO A 242 -4.05 7.78 -13.63
C PRO A 242 -2.87 8.43 -14.36
N PRO A 243 -2.63 9.74 -14.14
CA PRO A 243 -1.48 10.44 -14.72
C PRO A 243 -0.14 9.75 -14.42
N GLN A 244 0.84 10.02 -15.27
CA GLN A 244 2.21 9.56 -15.06
C GLN A 244 2.97 10.48 -14.09
N GLY A 245 4.10 10.01 -13.57
CA GLY A 245 4.98 10.79 -12.71
C GLY A 245 5.19 10.15 -11.34
N GLU A 246 6.18 10.68 -10.61
CA GLU A 246 6.64 10.09 -9.34
C GLU A 246 5.53 9.96 -8.30
N ALA A 247 4.71 11.01 -8.14
CA ALA A 247 3.59 11.03 -7.20
C ALA A 247 2.57 9.90 -7.44
N TRP A 248 2.47 9.39 -8.67
CA TRP A 248 1.51 8.35 -9.06
C TRP A 248 2.10 6.93 -9.03
N LEU A 249 3.40 6.77 -8.77
CA LEU A 249 4.05 5.46 -8.79
C LEU A 249 3.44 4.46 -7.81
N ALA A 250 3.01 4.92 -6.63
CA ALA A 250 2.35 4.08 -5.65
C ALA A 250 1.01 3.54 -6.19
N VAL A 251 0.22 4.38 -6.84
CA VAL A 251 -1.05 3.99 -7.46
C VAL A 251 -0.80 3.02 -8.62
N HIS A 252 0.13 3.35 -9.52
CA HIS A 252 0.46 2.49 -10.66
C HIS A 252 1.04 1.14 -10.24
N ASP A 253 1.79 1.06 -9.15
CA ASP A 253 2.23 -0.23 -8.58
C ASP A 253 1.03 -1.09 -8.15
N ARG A 254 0.02 -0.52 -7.49
CA ARG A 254 -1.17 -1.27 -7.08
C ARG A 254 -2.04 -1.68 -8.27
N LEU A 255 -2.24 -0.79 -9.23
CA LEU A 255 -3.04 -1.08 -10.42
C LEU A 255 -2.43 -2.18 -11.28
N ARG A 256 -1.11 -2.20 -11.47
CA ARG A 256 -0.42 -3.27 -12.20
C ARG A 256 -0.67 -4.65 -11.58
N ARG A 257 -0.66 -4.74 -10.26
CA ARG A 257 -0.88 -5.99 -9.51
C ARG A 257 -2.35 -6.41 -9.45
N ALA A 258 -3.25 -5.43 -9.41
CA ALA A 258 -4.69 -5.65 -9.37
C ALA A 258 -5.26 -6.07 -10.74
N ALA A 259 -4.62 -5.63 -11.83
CA ALA A 259 -5.05 -5.91 -13.20
C ALA A 259 -4.38 -7.12 -13.87
N SER A 260 -3.35 -7.70 -13.23
CA SER A 260 -2.71 -8.97 -13.64
C SER A 260 -3.48 -10.18 -13.15
#